data_AF-A0A382YBZ1-F1
#
_entry.id   AF-A0A382YBZ1-F1
#
_cell.length_a   1.000
_cell.length_b   1.000
_cell.length_c   1.000
_cell.angle_alpha   90.00
_cell.angle_beta   90.00
_cell.angle_gamma   90.00
#
_symmetry.space_group_name_H-M   'P 1'
#
loop_
_entity.id
_entity.type
_entity.pdbx_description
1 polymer ?
#
loop_
_entity_poly.entity_id
_entity_poly.type
_entity_poly.pdbx_seq_one_letter_code
_entity_poly.pdbx_strand_id
1 'polypeptide(L)'
;MKLVVCLVSLLLPLATGAAPLTIEKARVLVSGPGFNRPDAFPGRGEFSWAGNVQLLPDGELLLVHSMGYYHSSFAQPRLIEPKLRERWLKEGWPLDFPAPTGGRSMLTRSRDGGKTWSKPRTILDLKWDDGPCGLLRCDDGTLVCTVNVQASWYGYPEAPARFKDELGGANTAQCSIRSTDNGKTWSQPVFLKSPGTFYERSHVQLVQLPDGRILWPTYFSSAGTSG
;
A
#
# COMPACT_ATOMS: atom_id res chain seq x y z
N MET A 1 7.68 54.00 -1.70
CA MET A 1 6.67 53.31 -0.87
C MET A 1 7.35 52.10 -0.24
N LYS A 2 7.66 52.17 1.05
CA LYS A 2 8.37 51.09 1.79
C LYS A 2 7.32 50.08 2.27
N LEU A 3 7.47 48.80 1.92
CA LEU A 3 6.69 47.72 2.52
C LEU A 3 7.51 47.10 3.65
N VAL A 4 6.98 47.20 4.87
CA VAL A 4 7.46 46.53 6.07
C VAL A 4 6.76 45.17 6.11
N VAL A 5 7.52 44.07 6.04
CA VAL A 5 7.02 42.73 6.35
C VAL A 5 7.38 42.44 7.80
N CYS A 6 6.38 42.44 8.66
CA CYS A 6 6.51 41.99 10.05
C CYS A 6 6.28 40.47 10.07
N LEU A 7 7.36 39.69 10.04
CA LEU A 7 7.31 38.25 10.36
C LEU A 7 7.32 38.12 11.89
N VAL A 8 6.16 37.88 12.48
CA VAL A 8 6.08 37.37 13.85
C VAL A 8 6.29 35.86 13.77
N SER A 9 7.55 35.46 13.81
CA SER A 9 7.95 34.07 14.02
C SER A 9 7.64 33.71 15.47
N LEU A 10 6.49 33.12 15.74
CA LEU A 10 6.30 32.32 16.96
C LEU A 10 7.11 31.04 16.80
N LEU A 11 8.42 31.18 17.00
CA LEU A 11 9.36 30.09 17.22
C LEU A 11 8.97 29.42 18.55
N LEU A 12 8.12 28.40 18.47
CA LEU A 12 8.23 27.32 19.43
C LEU A 12 9.63 26.73 19.25
N PRO A 13 10.48 26.68 20.30
CA PRO A 13 11.77 26.03 20.17
C PRO A 13 11.49 24.55 19.90
N LEU A 14 11.73 24.10 18.67
CA LEU A 14 12.08 22.70 18.45
C LEU A 14 13.25 22.44 19.39
N ALA A 15 13.09 21.50 20.32
CA ALA A 15 14.14 21.12 21.24
C ALA A 15 15.32 20.53 20.45
N THR A 16 16.20 21.39 19.96
CA THR A 16 17.44 21.05 19.29
C THR A 16 18.44 20.66 20.37
N GLY A 17 18.35 19.42 20.82
CA GLY A 17 19.26 18.86 21.84
C GLY A 17 19.20 17.34 22.01
N ALA A 18 18.32 16.64 21.31
CA ALA A 18 18.31 15.18 21.37
C ALA A 18 19.49 14.61 20.58
N ALA A 19 20.32 13.80 21.24
CA ALA A 19 21.33 13.01 20.55
C ALA A 19 20.66 12.11 19.50
N PRO A 20 21.29 11.88 18.32
CA PRO A 20 20.74 10.99 17.31
C PRO A 20 20.42 9.61 17.91
N LEU A 21 19.24 9.08 17.59
CA LEU A 21 18.89 7.72 17.97
C LEU A 21 19.84 6.74 17.26
N THR A 22 20.21 5.67 17.96
CA THR A 22 20.83 4.52 17.29
C THR A 22 19.80 3.85 16.39
N ILE A 23 20.24 3.07 15.39
CA ILE A 23 19.32 2.41 14.46
C ILE A 23 18.36 1.45 15.18
N GLU A 24 18.82 0.80 16.25
CA GLU A 24 18.00 -0.08 17.09
C GLU A 24 16.90 0.70 17.81
N LYS A 25 17.19 1.93 18.24
CA LYS A 25 16.21 2.84 18.86
C LYS A 25 15.31 3.54 17.84
N ALA A 26 15.74 3.63 16.59
CA ALA A 26 14.99 4.25 15.49
C ALA A 26 14.08 3.26 14.74
N ARG A 27 14.27 1.95 14.92
CA ARG A 27 13.45 0.90 14.30
C ARG A 27 12.34 0.44 15.23
N VAL A 28 11.13 0.38 14.69
CA VAL A 28 9.96 -0.17 15.38
C VAL A 28 9.46 -1.37 14.56
N LEU A 29 9.34 -2.53 15.21
CA LEU A 29 8.64 -3.67 14.62
C LEU A 29 7.15 -3.52 14.90
N VAL A 30 6.36 -3.32 13.84
CA VAL A 30 4.90 -3.18 13.97
C VAL A 30 4.18 -4.51 13.79
N SER A 31 4.58 -5.28 12.78
CA SER A 31 4.13 -6.66 12.55
C SER A 31 5.24 -7.46 11.87
N GLY A 32 5.24 -8.78 12.06
CA GLY A 32 6.21 -9.68 11.44
C GLY A 32 5.98 -11.15 11.81
N PRO A 33 6.83 -12.06 11.35
CA PRO A 33 6.77 -13.47 11.73
C PRO A 33 6.79 -13.62 13.26
N GLY A 34 5.76 -14.25 13.82
CA GLY A 34 5.60 -14.42 15.26
C GLY A 34 5.26 -13.17 16.08
N PHE A 35 5.07 -12.00 15.46
CA PHE A 35 4.84 -10.73 16.17
C PHE A 35 3.66 -9.92 15.59
N ASN A 36 2.70 -9.56 16.44
CA ASN A 36 1.52 -8.72 16.12
C ASN A 36 0.86 -9.04 14.75
N ARG A 37 0.58 -10.32 14.53
CA ARG A 37 0.02 -10.80 13.26
C ARG A 37 -1.48 -10.54 13.19
N PRO A 38 -2.06 -10.29 12.00
CA PRO A 38 -3.51 -10.31 11.84
C PRO A 38 -4.09 -11.68 12.15
N ASP A 39 -5.42 -11.71 12.32
CA ASP A 39 -6.17 -12.96 12.38
C ASP A 39 -5.85 -13.86 11.19
N ALA A 40 -6.01 -15.17 11.36
CA ALA A 40 -5.76 -16.11 10.27
C ALA A 40 -6.79 -15.89 9.16
N PHE A 41 -6.31 -15.83 7.92
CA PHE A 41 -7.14 -15.84 6.72
C PHE A 41 -6.40 -16.58 5.59
N PRO A 42 -7.14 -17.17 4.62
CA PRO A 42 -6.53 -17.74 3.43
C PRO A 42 -5.76 -16.67 2.64
N GLY A 43 -4.47 -16.88 2.38
CA GLY A 43 -3.62 -15.87 1.72
C GLY A 43 -2.72 -15.07 2.65
N ARG A 44 -2.83 -15.21 3.98
CA ARG A 44 -2.08 -14.37 4.94
C ARG A 44 -0.57 -14.39 4.77
N GLY A 45 0.03 -15.54 4.52
CA GLY A 45 1.48 -15.72 4.50
C GLY A 45 2.20 -15.14 5.73
N GLU A 46 3.44 -14.69 5.52
CA GLU A 46 4.37 -14.15 6.54
C GLU A 46 5.04 -12.83 6.11
N PHE A 47 4.67 -12.30 4.95
CA PHE A 47 5.30 -11.15 4.31
C PHE A 47 4.40 -9.91 4.34
N SER A 48 4.99 -8.72 4.49
CA SER A 48 4.29 -7.45 4.52
C SER A 48 5.12 -6.33 3.89
N TRP A 49 4.54 -5.62 2.92
CA TRP A 49 5.03 -4.29 2.51
C TRP A 49 4.40 -3.22 3.40
N ALA A 50 5.24 -2.39 4.02
CA ALA A 50 4.77 -1.16 4.66
C ALA A 50 4.34 -0.15 3.58
N GLY A 51 3.18 0.47 3.77
CA GLY A 51 2.78 1.66 3.01
C GLY A 51 3.35 2.89 3.69
N ASN A 52 2.53 3.58 4.48
CA ASN A 52 2.95 4.72 5.29
C ASN A 52 2.16 4.84 6.60
N VAL A 53 2.66 5.72 7.46
CA VAL A 53 1.99 6.14 8.69
C VAL A 53 1.27 7.48 8.45
N GLN A 54 0.07 7.63 8.99
CA GLN A 54 -0.72 8.86 8.99
C GLN A 54 -1.08 9.22 10.44
N LEU A 55 -0.82 10.46 10.85
CA LEU A 55 -1.24 11.01 12.14
C LEU A 55 -2.68 11.53 12.05
N LEU A 56 -3.50 11.18 13.03
CA LEU A 56 -4.83 11.75 13.26
C LEU A 56 -4.78 12.94 14.24
N PRO A 57 -5.80 13.84 14.24
CA PRO A 57 -5.81 15.02 15.10
C PRO A 57 -5.78 14.72 16.61
N ASP A 58 -6.25 13.55 17.02
CA ASP A 58 -6.25 13.09 18.41
C ASP A 58 -4.91 12.48 18.86
N GLY A 59 -3.91 12.47 17.97
CA GLY A 59 -2.59 11.88 18.24
C GLY A 59 -2.49 10.39 17.87
N GLU A 60 -3.57 9.73 17.43
CA GLU A 60 -3.52 8.34 16.99
C GLU A 60 -2.74 8.22 15.67
N LEU A 61 -1.85 7.24 15.58
CA LEU A 61 -1.14 6.90 14.35
C LEU A 61 -1.84 5.74 13.65
N LEU A 62 -2.01 5.86 12.34
CA LEU A 62 -2.50 4.81 11.46
C LEU A 62 -1.37 4.33 10.56
N LEU A 63 -1.09 3.03 10.52
CA LEU A 63 -0.19 2.42 9.56
C LEU A 63 -0.99 1.53 8.62
N VAL A 64 -0.87 1.77 7.32
CA VAL A 64 -1.30 0.81 6.30
C VAL A 64 -0.15 -0.06 5.84
N HIS A 65 -0.43 -1.34 5.63
CA HIS A 65 0.55 -2.30 5.11
C HIS A 65 -0.18 -3.44 4.41
N SER A 66 0.54 -4.22 3.60
CA SER A 66 -0.01 -5.46 3.04
C SER A 66 0.22 -6.64 3.99
N MET A 67 -0.49 -7.73 3.77
CA MET A 67 -0.17 -9.01 4.39
C MET A 67 -0.40 -10.13 3.37
N GLY A 68 0.64 -10.91 3.12
CA GLY A 68 0.63 -11.97 2.12
C GLY A 68 1.87 -12.87 2.18
N TYR A 69 2.17 -13.55 1.09
CA TYR A 69 3.24 -14.56 1.01
C TYR A 69 4.60 -13.98 0.55
N TYR A 70 4.65 -13.06 -0.42
CA TYR A 70 5.90 -12.59 -1.05
C TYR A 70 5.78 -11.14 -1.56
N HIS A 71 6.73 -10.73 -2.43
CA HIS A 71 6.69 -9.46 -3.14
C HIS A 71 5.34 -9.23 -3.85
N SER A 72 4.74 -10.30 -4.38
CA SER A 72 3.34 -10.32 -4.82
C SER A 72 2.71 -11.66 -4.44
N SER A 73 1.52 -11.62 -3.87
CA SER A 73 0.82 -12.81 -3.38
C SER A 73 -0.27 -13.20 -4.37
N PHE A 74 0.12 -13.60 -5.58
CA PHE A 74 -0.80 -13.87 -6.69
C PHE A 74 -2.01 -14.72 -6.26
N ALA A 75 -3.22 -14.20 -6.50
CA ALA A 75 -4.46 -14.90 -6.14
C ALA A 75 -4.65 -16.17 -6.97
N GLN A 76 -5.36 -17.17 -6.43
CA GLN A 76 -5.68 -18.39 -7.16
C GLN A 76 -6.94 -18.18 -8.01
N PRO A 77 -7.00 -18.78 -9.21
CA PRO A 77 -5.92 -19.50 -9.88
C PRO A 77 -4.90 -18.53 -10.47
N ARG A 78 -3.60 -18.86 -10.30
CA ARG A 78 -2.51 -18.04 -10.83
C ARG A 78 -1.83 -18.67 -12.03
N LEU A 79 -1.30 -17.84 -12.93
CA LEU A 79 -0.52 -18.30 -14.07
C LEU A 79 0.82 -17.55 -14.17
N ILE A 80 1.91 -18.30 -14.02
CA ILE A 80 3.27 -17.77 -14.21
C ILE A 80 3.80 -18.32 -15.52
N GLU A 81 4.51 -17.50 -16.30
CA GLU A 81 5.15 -17.93 -17.56
C GLU A 81 6.03 -19.16 -17.31
N PRO A 82 5.96 -20.23 -18.13
CA PRO A 82 6.60 -21.51 -17.83
C PRO A 82 8.10 -21.43 -17.52
N LYS A 83 8.89 -20.67 -18.31
CA LYS A 83 10.34 -20.54 -18.08
C LYS A 83 10.63 -19.76 -16.81
N LEU A 84 9.86 -18.70 -16.56
CA LEU A 84 9.94 -17.93 -15.33
C LEU A 84 9.58 -18.77 -14.11
N ARG A 85 8.53 -19.59 -14.21
CA ARG A 85 8.11 -20.54 -13.17
C ARG A 85 9.22 -21.52 -12.85
N GLU A 86 9.82 -22.15 -13.85
CA GLU A 86 10.92 -23.09 -13.67
C GLU A 86 12.12 -22.43 -12.96
N ARG A 87 12.52 -21.24 -13.42
CA ARG A 87 13.60 -20.47 -12.81
C ARG A 87 13.31 -20.15 -11.34
N TRP A 88 12.14 -19.58 -11.06
CA TRP A 88 11.73 -19.20 -9.71
C TRP A 88 11.68 -20.38 -8.75
N LEU A 89 11.16 -21.53 -9.19
CA LEU A 89 11.17 -22.75 -8.37
C LEU A 89 12.60 -23.22 -8.07
N LYS A 90 13.52 -23.16 -9.05
CA LYS A 90 14.93 -23.51 -8.86
C LYS A 90 15.65 -22.56 -7.89
N GLU A 91 15.26 -21.29 -7.88
CA GLU A 91 15.73 -20.26 -6.94
C GLU A 91 15.06 -20.35 -5.55
N GLY A 92 14.10 -21.26 -5.35
CA GLY A 92 13.41 -21.45 -4.07
C GLY A 92 12.23 -20.51 -3.83
N TRP A 93 11.76 -19.78 -4.85
CA TRP A 93 10.53 -19.00 -4.76
C TRP A 93 9.32 -19.95 -4.82
N PRO A 94 8.46 -19.97 -3.79
CA PRO A 94 7.31 -20.85 -3.83
C PRO A 94 6.20 -20.20 -4.63
N LEU A 95 5.59 -20.98 -5.52
CA LEU A 95 4.50 -20.54 -6.37
C LEU A 95 3.18 -21.23 -6.03
N ASP A 96 3.22 -22.26 -5.18
CA ASP A 96 2.08 -23.10 -4.84
C ASP A 96 1.63 -22.88 -3.38
N PHE A 97 1.49 -21.61 -2.98
CA PHE A 97 0.95 -21.20 -1.68
C PHE A 97 -0.57 -20.98 -1.70
N PRO A 98 -1.31 -21.26 -0.60
CA PRO A 98 -2.76 -21.10 -0.55
C PRO A 98 -3.16 -19.63 -0.38
N ALA A 99 -3.53 -18.98 -1.49
CA ALA A 99 -3.99 -17.58 -1.49
C ALA A 99 -5.15 -17.42 -2.49
N PRO A 100 -6.40 -17.72 -2.08
CA PRO A 100 -7.55 -17.66 -2.98
C PRO A 100 -7.83 -16.24 -3.47
N THR A 101 -7.66 -15.24 -2.61
CA THR A 101 -7.83 -13.81 -2.95
C THR A 101 -6.52 -13.04 -3.02
N GLY A 102 -5.38 -13.70 -2.81
CA GLY A 102 -4.07 -13.07 -2.77
C GLY A 102 -3.73 -12.47 -1.41
N GLY A 103 -2.86 -11.45 -1.40
CA GLY A 103 -2.55 -10.64 -0.21
C GLY A 103 -3.56 -9.52 -0.05
N ARG A 104 -3.63 -8.96 1.16
CA ARG A 104 -4.68 -8.01 1.56
C ARG A 104 -4.11 -6.72 2.11
N SER A 105 -4.87 -5.64 1.94
CA SER A 105 -4.61 -4.36 2.58
C SER A 105 -5.05 -4.37 4.04
N MET A 106 -4.13 -3.96 4.91
CA MET A 106 -4.29 -3.93 6.36
C MET A 106 -4.12 -2.52 6.91
N LEU A 107 -4.75 -2.30 8.07
CA LEU A 107 -4.56 -1.12 8.91
C LEU A 107 -4.25 -1.56 10.35
N THR A 108 -3.28 -0.91 10.97
CA THR A 108 -2.99 -1.01 12.41
C THR A 108 -2.86 0.39 13.01
N ARG A 109 -3.07 0.50 14.34
CA ARG A 109 -3.17 1.77 15.05
C ARG A 109 -2.21 1.83 16.23
N SER A 110 -1.71 3.02 16.53
CA SER A 110 -1.01 3.29 17.80
C SER A 110 -1.59 4.51 18.49
N ARG A 111 -1.79 4.42 19.80
CA ARG A 111 -2.33 5.50 20.66
C ARG A 111 -1.30 6.06 21.64
N ASP A 112 -0.07 5.57 21.58
CA ASP A 112 1.00 5.88 22.51
C ASP A 112 2.27 6.40 21.81
N GLY A 113 2.07 7.03 20.64
CA GLY A 113 3.15 7.62 19.86
C GLY A 113 4.00 6.59 19.12
N GLY A 114 3.43 5.44 18.76
CA GLY A 114 4.10 4.40 17.98
C GLY A 114 4.85 3.35 18.81
N LYS A 115 4.70 3.36 20.15
CA LYS A 115 5.38 2.39 21.04
C LYS A 115 4.72 1.02 20.97
N THR A 116 3.39 0.99 20.96
CA THR A 116 2.60 -0.22 20.76
C THR A 116 1.61 -0.03 19.62
N TRP A 117 1.26 -1.15 18.98
CA TRP A 117 0.39 -1.17 17.81
C TRP A 117 -0.71 -2.21 18.00
N SER A 118 -1.92 -1.87 17.57
CA SER A 118 -3.05 -2.78 17.58
C SER A 118 -2.81 -3.96 16.63
N LYS A 119 -3.58 -5.03 16.80
CA LYS A 119 -3.64 -6.10 15.82
C LYS A 119 -4.03 -5.53 14.44
N PRO A 120 -3.33 -5.89 13.33
CA PRO A 120 -3.74 -5.46 12.01
C PRO A 120 -5.12 -6.01 11.64
N ARG A 121 -5.94 -5.17 11.02
CA ARG A 121 -7.27 -5.51 10.50
C ARG A 121 -7.34 -5.24 9.01
N THR A 122 -8.07 -6.10 8.30
CA THR A 122 -8.32 -5.94 6.87
C THR A 122 -9.14 -4.69 6.60
N ILE A 123 -8.70 -3.90 5.62
CA ILE A 123 -9.43 -2.74 5.09
C ILE A 123 -9.84 -2.93 3.63
N LEU A 124 -9.20 -3.85 2.91
CA LEU A 124 -9.59 -4.30 1.59
C LEU A 124 -9.14 -5.77 1.38
N ASP A 125 -9.98 -6.53 0.69
CA ASP A 125 -9.73 -7.93 0.28
C ASP A 125 -10.39 -8.11 -1.09
N LEU A 126 -9.65 -7.73 -2.14
CA LEU A 126 -10.09 -7.96 -3.52
C LEU A 126 -9.92 -9.43 -3.88
N LYS A 127 -10.50 -9.89 -4.99
CA LYS A 127 -10.18 -11.23 -5.52
C LYS A 127 -8.75 -11.36 -6.09
N TRP A 128 -7.97 -10.28 -6.02
CA TRP A 128 -6.60 -10.15 -6.50
C TRP A 128 -5.71 -9.69 -5.35
N ASP A 129 -4.40 -9.87 -5.49
CA ASP A 129 -3.44 -9.36 -4.52
C ASP A 129 -3.53 -7.84 -4.43
N ASP A 130 -3.95 -7.33 -3.27
CA ASP A 130 -4.14 -5.92 -3.01
C ASP A 130 -3.22 -5.44 -1.87
N GLY A 131 -2.51 -4.35 -2.14
CA GLY A 131 -1.51 -3.79 -1.22
C GLY A 131 -1.60 -2.27 -1.15
N PRO A 132 -1.75 -1.69 0.04
CA PRO A 132 -1.86 -0.25 0.18
C PRO A 132 -0.49 0.37 -0.08
N CYS A 133 -0.45 1.37 -0.95
CA CYS A 133 0.76 2.11 -1.27
C CYS A 133 0.77 3.52 -0.66
N GLY A 134 -0.38 3.99 -0.17
CA GLY A 134 -0.49 5.29 0.48
C GLY A 134 -1.78 5.43 1.30
N LEU A 135 -1.70 6.25 2.35
CA LEU A 135 -2.78 6.69 3.20
C LEU A 135 -2.59 8.18 3.45
N LEU A 136 -3.59 8.98 3.10
CA LEU A 136 -3.63 10.41 3.32
C LEU A 136 -4.87 10.77 4.12
N ARG A 137 -4.69 11.59 5.18
CA ARG A 137 -5.81 12.32 5.78
C ARG A 137 -5.95 13.66 5.08
N CYS A 138 -7.09 13.88 4.46
CA CYS A 138 -7.44 15.15 3.84
C CYS A 138 -7.84 16.18 4.91
N ASP A 139 -7.82 17.46 4.55
CA ASP A 139 -8.15 18.60 5.41
C ASP A 139 -9.58 18.51 5.96
N ASP A 140 -10.51 17.95 5.17
CA ASP A 140 -11.90 17.68 5.57
C ASP A 140 -12.05 16.51 6.56
N GLY A 141 -10.96 15.81 6.87
CA GLY A 141 -10.92 14.64 7.73
C GLY A 141 -11.11 13.30 7.04
N THR A 142 -11.42 13.28 5.73
CA THR A 142 -11.52 12.05 4.94
C THR A 142 -10.15 11.37 4.84
N LEU A 143 -10.09 10.08 5.15
CA LEU A 143 -8.94 9.25 4.81
C LEU A 143 -9.10 8.72 3.39
N VAL A 144 -8.05 8.85 2.59
CA VAL A 144 -7.93 8.22 1.26
C VAL A 144 -6.78 7.24 1.32
N CYS A 145 -7.07 5.96 1.09
CA CYS A 145 -6.06 4.93 0.94
C CYS A 145 -5.97 4.52 -0.54
N THR A 146 -4.77 4.56 -1.07
CA THR A 146 -4.47 4.11 -2.43
C THR A 146 -3.85 2.74 -2.41
N VAL A 147 -4.24 1.93 -3.38
CA VAL A 147 -3.94 0.50 -3.40
C VAL A 147 -3.41 0.12 -4.78
N ASN A 148 -2.29 -0.60 -4.80
CA ASN A 148 -1.84 -1.32 -5.98
C ASN A 148 -2.49 -2.71 -5.99
N VAL A 149 -2.94 -3.13 -7.18
CA VAL A 149 -3.61 -4.42 -7.39
C VAL A 149 -2.80 -5.21 -8.42
N GLN A 150 -2.46 -6.46 -8.09
CA GLN A 150 -1.70 -7.35 -8.96
C GLN A 150 -2.61 -8.46 -9.50
N ALA A 151 -2.68 -8.57 -10.83
CA ALA A 151 -3.41 -9.63 -11.51
C ALA A 151 -2.83 -11.01 -11.14
N SER A 152 -3.64 -12.05 -11.27
CA SER A 152 -3.26 -13.44 -10.98
C SER A 152 -2.36 -14.06 -12.04
N TRP A 153 -1.59 -13.28 -12.79
CA TRP A 153 -0.64 -13.77 -13.76
C TRP A 153 0.64 -12.93 -13.80
N TYR A 154 1.74 -13.53 -14.26
CA TYR A 154 3.02 -12.83 -14.32
C TYR A 154 3.99 -13.45 -15.33
N GLY A 155 4.89 -12.64 -15.87
CA GLY A 155 5.94 -13.06 -16.80
C GLY A 155 5.52 -13.17 -18.27
N TYR A 156 4.26 -12.85 -18.59
CA TYR A 156 3.76 -12.83 -19.96
C TYR A 156 3.87 -11.41 -20.54
N PRO A 157 4.08 -11.26 -21.87
CA PRO A 157 4.13 -9.96 -22.53
C PRO A 157 2.75 -9.27 -22.60
N GLU A 158 1.68 -10.03 -22.46
CA GLU A 158 0.28 -9.58 -22.44
C GLU A 158 -0.56 -10.54 -21.58
N ALA A 159 -1.80 -10.15 -21.26
CA ALA A 159 -2.67 -10.99 -20.46
C ALA A 159 -2.96 -12.33 -21.17
N PRO A 160 -2.72 -13.47 -20.48
CA PRO A 160 -3.18 -14.76 -20.96
C PRO A 160 -4.70 -14.76 -21.17
N ALA A 161 -5.19 -15.55 -22.13
CA ALA A 161 -6.60 -15.53 -22.56
C ALA A 161 -7.63 -15.60 -21.42
N ARG A 162 -7.31 -16.32 -20.33
CA ARG A 162 -8.16 -16.44 -19.13
C ARG A 162 -8.33 -15.12 -18.36
N PHE A 163 -7.33 -14.25 -18.39
CA PHE A 163 -7.26 -13.02 -17.59
C PHE A 163 -7.43 -11.75 -18.42
N LYS A 164 -7.70 -11.88 -19.74
CA LYS A 164 -7.81 -10.74 -20.66
C LYS A 164 -8.84 -9.70 -20.25
N ASP A 165 -9.92 -10.12 -19.59
CA ASP A 165 -11.03 -9.26 -19.17
C ASP A 165 -10.86 -8.78 -17.72
N GLU A 166 -9.86 -9.31 -17.00
CA GLU A 166 -9.53 -8.88 -15.63
C GLU A 166 -8.62 -7.67 -15.68
N LEU A 167 -8.95 -6.64 -14.88
CA LEU A 167 -8.19 -5.37 -14.84
C LEU A 167 -7.98 -4.74 -16.23
N GLY A 168 -8.90 -4.99 -17.18
CA GLY A 168 -8.77 -4.52 -18.56
C GLY A 168 -7.59 -5.14 -19.32
N GLY A 169 -7.10 -6.32 -18.90
CA GLY A 169 -5.95 -6.99 -19.49
C GLY A 169 -4.60 -6.51 -18.96
N ALA A 170 -4.58 -5.56 -18.02
CA ALA A 170 -3.36 -5.11 -17.39
C ALA A 170 -2.86 -6.12 -16.34
N ASN A 171 -1.54 -6.23 -16.21
CA ASN A 171 -0.89 -7.01 -15.17
C ASN A 171 -1.08 -6.37 -13.78
N THR A 172 -1.12 -5.04 -13.72
CA THR A 172 -1.38 -4.31 -12.48
C THR A 172 -2.36 -3.17 -12.72
N ALA A 173 -3.13 -2.86 -11.70
CA ALA A 173 -4.06 -1.75 -11.68
C ALA A 173 -3.96 -1.01 -10.34
N GLN A 174 -4.66 0.10 -10.25
CA GLN A 174 -4.72 0.91 -9.06
C GLN A 174 -6.16 1.24 -8.69
N CYS A 175 -6.43 1.33 -7.39
CA CYS A 175 -7.70 1.81 -6.89
C CYS A 175 -7.51 2.66 -5.64
N SER A 176 -8.59 3.30 -5.22
CA SER A 176 -8.65 3.99 -3.92
C SER A 176 -9.89 3.58 -3.14
N ILE A 177 -9.75 3.57 -1.81
CA ILE A 177 -10.85 3.44 -0.85
C ILE A 177 -10.82 4.64 0.08
N ARG A 178 -11.98 5.02 0.61
CA ARG A 178 -12.12 6.19 1.49
C ARG A 178 -12.78 5.83 2.80
N SER A 179 -12.45 6.59 3.83
CA SER A 179 -13.10 6.51 5.13
C SER A 179 -13.41 7.90 5.66
N THR A 180 -14.63 8.10 6.17
CA THR A 180 -15.08 9.34 6.81
C THR A 180 -15.27 9.18 8.32
N ASP A 181 -14.80 8.06 8.89
CA ASP A 181 -14.96 7.71 10.30
C ASP A 181 -13.63 7.31 10.96
N ASN A 182 -12.55 7.98 10.54
CA ASN A 182 -11.17 7.75 10.99
C ASN A 182 -10.70 6.30 10.76
N GLY A 183 -11.10 5.69 9.64
CA GLY A 183 -10.66 4.38 9.20
C GLY A 183 -11.38 3.24 9.90
N LYS A 184 -12.57 3.46 10.49
CA LYS A 184 -13.37 2.38 11.09
C LYS A 184 -14.10 1.58 10.02
N THR A 185 -14.66 2.25 9.02
CA THR A 185 -15.24 1.65 7.81
C THR A 185 -14.60 2.24 6.56
N TRP A 186 -14.72 1.52 5.44
CA TRP A 186 -14.13 1.89 4.16
C TRP A 186 -15.13 1.73 3.03
N SER A 187 -15.06 2.62 2.04
CA SER A 187 -15.88 2.55 0.84
C SER A 187 -15.54 1.34 -0.02
N GLN A 188 -16.40 1.04 -0.98
CA GLN A 188 -16.01 0.19 -2.12
C GLN A 188 -14.83 0.82 -2.88
N PRO A 189 -13.97 -0.01 -3.51
CA PRO A 189 -12.84 0.47 -4.28
C PRO A 189 -13.28 1.20 -5.53
N VAL A 190 -12.67 2.36 -5.78
CA VAL A 190 -12.79 3.09 -7.05
C VAL A 190 -11.52 2.85 -7.84
N PHE A 191 -11.61 2.05 -8.90
CA PHE A 191 -10.49 1.78 -9.80
C PHE A 191 -10.16 3.00 -10.65
N LEU A 192 -8.86 3.25 -10.81
CA LEU A 192 -8.35 4.27 -11.71
C LEU A 192 -8.33 3.72 -13.14
N LYS A 193 -8.62 4.60 -14.09
CA LYS A 193 -8.37 4.33 -15.50
C LYS A 193 -6.89 4.57 -15.77
N SER A 194 -6.14 3.48 -15.94
CA SER A 194 -4.73 3.55 -16.29
C SER A 194 -4.52 4.30 -17.62
N PRO A 195 -3.50 5.17 -17.73
CA PRO A 195 -3.04 5.69 -19.01
C PRO A 195 -2.25 4.65 -19.82
N GLY A 196 -1.80 3.56 -19.18
CA GLY A 196 -1.12 2.44 -19.82
C GLY A 196 -2.05 1.25 -20.09
N THR A 197 -1.56 0.27 -20.85
CA THR A 197 -2.30 -0.95 -21.20
C THR A 197 -1.76 -2.22 -20.55
N PHE A 198 -0.66 -2.14 -19.82
CA PHE A 198 -0.01 -3.33 -19.25
C PHE A 198 0.27 -3.21 -17.75
N TYR A 199 0.81 -2.09 -17.31
CA TYR A 199 1.26 -1.94 -15.93
C TYR A 199 1.01 -0.53 -15.45
N GLU A 200 0.56 -0.38 -14.21
CA GLU A 200 0.47 0.87 -13.47
C GLU A 200 0.67 0.63 -11.97
N ARG A 201 1.52 1.45 -11.33
CA ARG A 201 1.80 1.38 -9.89
C ARG A 201 2.20 2.74 -9.31
N SER A 202 2.28 2.77 -7.98
CA SER A 202 2.88 3.85 -7.21
C SER A 202 3.49 3.32 -5.92
N HIS A 203 4.54 3.98 -5.46
CA HIS A 203 5.15 3.79 -4.14
C HIS A 203 5.38 5.14 -3.43
N VAL A 204 4.74 6.20 -3.92
CA VAL A 204 4.96 7.57 -3.46
C VAL A 204 3.78 8.01 -2.60
N GLN A 205 4.08 8.77 -1.53
CA GLN A 205 3.05 9.34 -0.67
C GLN A 205 2.22 10.38 -1.41
N LEU A 206 0.92 10.41 -1.10
CA LEU A 206 0.01 11.41 -1.64
C LEU A 206 0.21 12.74 -0.93
N VAL A 207 -0.10 13.84 -1.63
CA VAL A 207 -0.16 15.17 -1.05
C VAL A 207 -1.48 15.81 -1.43
N GLN A 208 -2.15 16.45 -0.46
CA GLN A 208 -3.26 17.33 -0.77
C GLN A 208 -2.74 18.71 -1.17
N LEU A 209 -3.23 19.21 -2.30
CA LEU A 209 -2.94 20.54 -2.82
C LEU A 209 -3.82 21.59 -2.11
N PRO A 210 -3.43 22.88 -2.12
CA PRO A 210 -4.19 23.95 -1.44
C PRO A 210 -5.64 24.12 -1.93
N ASP A 211 -5.97 23.65 -3.12
CA ASP A 211 -7.32 23.69 -3.69
C ASP A 211 -8.14 22.42 -3.39
N GLY A 212 -7.64 21.54 -2.52
CA GLY A 212 -8.29 20.31 -2.09
C GLY A 212 -8.07 19.12 -3.02
N ARG A 213 -7.46 19.28 -4.19
CA ARG A 213 -7.09 18.15 -5.05
C ARG A 213 -6.02 17.29 -4.41
N ILE A 214 -5.97 16.01 -4.77
CA ILE A 214 -4.93 15.08 -4.31
C ILE A 214 -3.96 14.83 -5.46
N LEU A 215 -2.68 15.11 -5.24
CA LEU A 215 -1.60 14.73 -6.13
C LEU A 215 -1.10 13.34 -5.73
N TRP A 216 -1.21 12.40 -6.66
CA TRP A 216 -0.70 11.03 -6.50
C TRP A 216 0.21 10.67 -7.68
N PRO A 217 1.54 10.64 -7.48
CA PRO A 217 2.47 10.24 -8.53
C PRO A 217 2.37 8.74 -8.82
N THR A 218 2.18 8.38 -10.09
CA THR A 218 2.14 6.99 -10.57
C THR A 218 3.11 6.81 -11.73
N TYR A 219 3.42 5.56 -12.06
CA TYR A 219 4.20 5.19 -13.24
C TYR A 219 3.52 4.01 -13.94
N PHE A 220 3.62 3.99 -15.26
CA PHE A 220 2.92 3.02 -16.09
C PHE A 220 3.77 2.55 -17.27
N SER A 221 3.35 1.44 -17.88
CA SER A 221 3.83 0.99 -19.18
C SER A 221 2.69 0.42 -20.02
N SER A 222 2.92 0.35 -21.33
CA SER A 222 2.00 -0.26 -22.29
C SER A 222 2.56 -1.58 -22.79
N ALA A 223 1.68 -2.48 -23.25
CA ALA A 223 2.13 -3.74 -23.83
C ALA A 223 3.01 -3.44 -25.07
N GLY A 224 4.10 -4.20 -25.23
CA GLY A 224 4.99 -4.07 -26.38
C GLY A 224 5.95 -2.87 -26.39
N THR A 225 5.90 -1.98 -25.38
CA THR A 225 6.97 -0.98 -25.22
C THR A 225 8.14 -1.62 -24.47
N SER A 226 9.28 -1.82 -25.14
CA SER A 226 10.54 -2.11 -24.46
C SER A 226 10.88 -0.95 -23.53
N GLY A 227 10.89 -1.20 -22.22
CA GLY A 227 11.34 -0.25 -21.22
C GLY A 227 12.82 0.04 -21.29
#